data_AF-A0A6J4RKH6-F1
#
_entry.id   AF-A0A6J4RKH6-F1
#
_cell.length_a   1.000
_cell.length_b   1.000
_cell.length_c   1.000
_cell.angle_alpha   90.00
_cell.angle_beta   90.00
_cell.angle_gamma   90.00
#
_symmetry.space_group_name_H-M   'P 1'
#
loop_
_entity.id
_entity.type
_entity.pdbx_description
1 polymer ?
#
loop_
_entity_poly.entity_id
_entity_poly.type
_entity_poly.pdbx_seq_one_letter_code
_entity_poly.pdbx_strand_id
1 'polypeptide(L)'
;THLVMHGSSSVPKELVDIINQYGGEIRPTFGVPVREIQEGIKHGVRKVNVDTDLRLAATGAIRKAFAEDPSEFDPRYYLKPARAAMQEVVKARMEAFGQAGHAKDYDPISLPDMAARYKEQGHQLTTA
;
A
#
# COMPACT_ATOMS: atom_id res chain seq x y z
N THR A 1 -0.12 6.15 -22.38
CA THR A 1 0.68 6.66 -21.25
C THR A 1 0.28 5.91 -19.97
N HIS A 2 1.07 5.98 -18.90
CA HIS A 2 0.82 5.30 -17.63
C HIS A 2 0.48 6.33 -16.54
N LEU A 3 -0.76 6.32 -16.04
CA LEU A 3 -1.23 7.31 -15.07
C LEU A 3 -0.94 6.87 -13.63
N VAL A 4 -0.81 7.85 -12.73
CA VAL A 4 -0.54 7.65 -11.31
C VAL A 4 -1.67 8.26 -10.49
N MET A 5 -2.25 7.47 -9.58
CA MET A 5 -3.17 7.98 -8.57
C MET A 5 -2.43 8.20 -7.24
N HIS A 6 -2.48 9.44 -6.75
CA HIS A 6 -1.95 9.84 -5.44
C HIS A 6 -3.07 9.84 -4.40
N GLY A 7 -2.71 9.76 -3.11
CA GLY A 7 -3.68 9.84 -2.01
C GLY A 7 -4.77 8.77 -2.04
N SER A 8 -4.47 7.58 -2.55
CA SER A 8 -5.46 6.56 -2.92
C SER A 8 -5.66 5.48 -1.86
N SER A 9 -5.41 5.80 -0.60
CA SER A 9 -5.71 4.89 0.52
C SER A 9 -7.23 4.79 0.70
N SER A 10 -7.74 3.60 1.00
CA SER A 10 -9.19 3.36 1.07
C SER A 10 -9.78 3.60 2.46
N VAL A 11 -8.94 3.72 3.49
CA VAL A 11 -9.31 3.92 4.89
C VAL A 11 -10.40 2.94 5.32
N PRO A 12 -10.10 1.62 5.34
CA PRO A 12 -11.08 0.60 5.71
C PRO A 12 -11.61 0.83 7.12
N LYS A 13 -12.92 0.68 7.30
CA LYS A 13 -13.60 0.97 8.56
C LYS A 13 -13.05 0.12 9.71
N GLU A 14 -12.78 -1.14 9.46
CA GLU A 14 -12.23 -2.10 10.42
C GLU A 14 -10.87 -1.65 10.98
N LEU A 15 -10.04 -0.98 10.17
CA LEU A 15 -8.73 -0.46 10.61
C LEU A 15 -8.87 0.81 11.47
N VAL A 16 -9.92 1.60 11.24
CA VAL A 16 -10.25 2.74 12.10
C VAL A 16 -10.87 2.25 13.41
N ASP A 17 -11.79 1.28 13.33
CA ASP A 17 -12.50 0.73 14.47
C ASP A 17 -11.56 0.08 15.47
N ILE A 18 -10.57 -0.71 15.01
CA ILE A 18 -9.58 -1.33 15.91
C ILE A 18 -8.76 -0.27 16.65
N ILE A 19 -8.39 0.84 16.00
CA ILE A 19 -7.66 1.92 16.67
C ILE A 19 -8.54 2.55 17.75
N ASN A 20 -9.79 2.87 17.41
CA ASN A 20 -10.74 3.49 18.33
C ASN A 20 -11.09 2.56 19.51
N GLN A 21 -11.20 1.26 19.26
CA GLN A 21 -11.44 0.25 20.29
C GLN A 21 -10.29 0.19 21.31
N TYR A 22 -9.04 0.35 20.88
CA TYR A 22 -7.85 0.25 21.73
C TYR A 22 -7.24 1.63 22.04
N GLY A 23 -8.09 2.56 22.47
CA GLY A 23 -7.69 3.84 23.06
C GLY A 23 -7.15 4.89 22.08
N GLY A 24 -7.44 4.73 20.78
CA GLY A 24 -7.23 5.78 19.77
C GLY A 24 -8.49 6.63 19.57
N GLU A 25 -8.34 7.75 18.88
CA GLU A 25 -9.46 8.62 18.53
C GLU A 25 -9.30 9.10 17.08
N ILE A 26 -9.96 8.40 16.16
CA ILE A 26 -10.05 8.75 14.75
C ILE A 26 -11.51 9.05 14.45
N ARG A 27 -11.79 10.29 14.07
CA ARG A 27 -13.12 10.74 13.64
C ARG A 27 -13.55 9.98 12.37
N PRO A 28 -14.87 9.81 12.13
CA PRO A 28 -15.36 9.24 10.88
C PRO A 28 -14.72 9.91 9.66
N THR A 29 -14.07 9.13 8.82
CA THR A 29 -13.36 9.58 7.62
C THR A 29 -13.45 8.50 6.55
N PHE A 30 -13.31 8.90 5.30
CA PHE A 30 -13.50 8.04 4.14
C PHE A 30 -12.30 8.17 3.21
N GLY A 31 -11.78 7.03 2.75
CA GLY A 31 -10.76 6.97 1.71
C GLY A 31 -11.37 6.80 0.32
N VAL A 32 -10.51 6.51 -0.64
CA VAL A 32 -10.93 6.23 -2.03
C VAL A 32 -11.51 4.80 -2.10
N PRO A 33 -12.76 4.61 -2.54
CA PRO A 33 -13.33 3.28 -2.68
C PRO A 33 -12.53 2.41 -3.65
N VAL A 34 -12.26 1.16 -3.28
CA VAL A 34 -11.48 0.22 -4.13
C VAL A 34 -12.07 0.10 -5.53
N ARG A 35 -13.41 0.11 -5.66
CA ARG A 35 -14.10 0.06 -6.95
C ARG A 35 -13.77 1.26 -7.87
N GLU A 36 -13.54 2.47 -7.33
CA GLU A 36 -13.13 3.62 -8.15
C GLU A 36 -11.68 3.48 -8.61
N ILE A 37 -10.81 2.94 -7.75
CA ILE A 37 -9.42 2.67 -8.11
C ILE A 37 -9.38 1.64 -9.25
N GLN A 38 -10.18 0.57 -9.15
CA GLN A 38 -10.33 -0.43 -10.20
C GLN A 38 -10.85 0.18 -11.51
N GLU A 39 -11.79 1.12 -11.44
CA GLU A 39 -12.25 1.84 -12.63
C GLU A 39 -11.11 2.68 -13.23
N GLY A 40 -10.37 3.43 -12.41
CA GLY A 40 -9.18 4.16 -12.87
C GLY A 40 -8.12 3.25 -13.53
N ILE A 41 -7.94 2.03 -13.03
CA ILE A 41 -7.04 1.03 -13.62
C ILE A 41 -7.49 0.61 -15.02
N LYS A 42 -8.80 0.45 -15.25
CA LYS A 42 -9.34 0.19 -16.61
C LYS A 42 -9.05 1.33 -17.57
N HIS A 43 -9.01 2.57 -17.05
CA HIS A 43 -8.78 3.80 -17.83
C HIS A 43 -7.32 4.29 -17.85
N GLY A 44 -6.35 3.44 -17.48
CA GLY A 44 -4.93 3.71 -17.70
C GLY A 44 -4.10 4.08 -16.47
N VAL A 45 -4.67 4.03 -15.27
CA VAL A 45 -3.88 4.07 -14.02
C VAL A 45 -3.06 2.79 -13.89
N ARG A 46 -1.76 2.94 -13.66
CA ARG A 46 -0.80 1.82 -13.52
C ARG A 46 0.03 1.89 -12.23
N LYS A 47 -0.07 2.97 -11.47
CA LYS A 47 0.53 3.12 -10.14
C LYS A 47 -0.47 3.75 -9.18
N VAL A 48 -0.71 3.10 -8.06
CA VAL A 48 -1.63 3.55 -7.00
C VAL A 48 -0.85 3.74 -5.71
N ASN A 49 -0.84 4.95 -5.16
CA ASN A 49 -0.12 5.22 -3.92
C ASN A 49 -1.01 4.92 -2.70
N VAL A 50 -0.58 3.97 -1.86
CA VAL A 50 -1.24 3.58 -0.62
C VAL A 50 -0.26 3.72 0.54
N ASP A 51 -0.65 4.46 1.58
CA ASP A 51 0.20 4.70 2.75
C ASP A 51 -0.65 4.70 4.02
N THR A 52 -1.69 5.53 4.07
CA THR A 52 -2.60 5.65 5.22
C THR A 52 -3.15 4.30 5.69
N ASP A 53 -3.53 3.41 4.76
CA ASP A 53 -4.05 2.08 5.12
C ASP A 53 -3.00 1.25 5.91
N LEU A 54 -1.72 1.34 5.54
CA LEU A 54 -0.64 0.62 6.22
C LEU A 54 -0.38 1.21 7.61
N ARG A 55 -0.41 2.54 7.73
CA ARG A 55 -0.28 3.24 9.01
C ARG A 55 -1.40 2.86 9.96
N LEU A 56 -2.64 2.80 9.47
CA LEU A 56 -3.81 2.39 10.26
C LEU A 56 -3.68 0.93 10.72
N ALA A 57 -3.33 0.02 9.80
CA ALA A 57 -3.15 -1.40 10.11
C ALA A 57 -2.08 -1.63 11.19
N ALA A 58 -0.91 -1.02 11.03
CA ALA A 58 0.17 -1.13 12.02
C ALA A 58 -0.23 -0.52 13.36
N THR A 59 -0.80 0.68 13.35
CA THR A 59 -1.20 1.39 14.59
C THR A 59 -2.26 0.61 15.36
N GLY A 60 -3.28 0.10 14.66
CA GLY A 60 -4.34 -0.71 15.26
C GLY A 60 -3.82 -1.99 15.90
N ALA A 61 -2.95 -2.72 15.18
CA ALA A 61 -2.35 -3.95 15.69
C ALA A 61 -1.45 -3.71 16.91
N ILE A 62 -0.65 -2.64 16.91
CA ILE A 62 0.21 -2.28 18.05
C ILE A 62 -0.64 -1.92 19.27
N ARG A 63 -1.65 -1.07 19.09
CA ARG A 63 -2.56 -0.67 20.19
C ARG A 63 -3.27 -1.86 20.80
N LYS A 64 -3.75 -2.78 19.96
CA LYS A 64 -4.35 -4.04 20.40
C LYS A 64 -3.36 -4.86 21.23
N ALA A 65 -2.14 -5.07 20.74
CA ALA A 65 -1.12 -5.85 21.44
C ALA A 65 -0.79 -5.27 22.82
N PHE A 66 -0.63 -3.94 22.93
CA PHE A 66 -0.39 -3.27 24.21
C PHE A 66 -1.56 -3.37 25.20
N ALA A 67 -2.80 -3.41 24.70
CA ALA A 67 -3.97 -3.56 25.55
C ALA A 67 -4.18 -5.01 26.02
N GLU A 68 -3.84 -6.00 25.18
CA GLU A 68 -4.03 -7.42 25.49
C GLU A 68 -2.96 -7.97 26.44
N ASP A 69 -1.71 -7.51 26.33
CA ASP A 69 -0.66 -7.84 27.28
C ASP A 69 0.21 -6.62 27.63
N PRO A 70 -0.18 -5.87 28.68
CA PRO A 70 0.59 -4.71 29.13
C PRO A 70 1.96 -5.03 29.74
N SER A 71 2.26 -6.30 30.03
CA SER A 71 3.54 -6.71 30.63
C SER A 71 4.63 -6.92 29.60
N GLU A 72 4.23 -7.18 28.35
CA GLU A 72 5.13 -7.38 27.22
C GLU A 72 5.74 -6.06 26.74
N PHE A 73 7.07 -6.00 26.77
CA PHE A 73 7.85 -4.82 26.38
C PHE A 73 8.72 -5.06 25.15
N ASP A 74 8.87 -6.33 24.73
CA ASP A 74 9.70 -6.69 23.59
C ASP A 74 9.09 -6.11 22.30
N PRO A 75 9.84 -5.28 21.53
CA PRO A 75 9.35 -4.76 20.27
C PRO A 75 8.82 -5.80 19.30
N ARG A 76 9.37 -7.01 19.32
CA ARG A 76 8.94 -8.10 18.46
C ARG A 76 7.52 -8.55 18.78
N TYR A 77 7.06 -8.41 20.02
CA TYR A 77 5.71 -8.79 20.43
C TYR A 77 4.65 -7.97 19.67
N TYR A 78 4.78 -6.64 19.62
CA TYR A 78 3.82 -5.76 18.97
C TYR A 78 4.14 -5.45 17.50
N LEU A 79 5.42 -5.48 17.09
CA LEU A 79 5.79 -5.26 15.68
C LEU A 79 5.52 -6.46 14.78
N LYS A 80 5.54 -7.70 15.31
CA LYS A 80 5.17 -8.90 14.54
C LYS A 80 3.71 -8.86 14.06
N PRO A 81 2.69 -8.63 14.90
CA PRO A 81 1.31 -8.48 14.44
C PRO A 81 1.12 -7.21 13.60
N ALA A 82 1.84 -6.12 13.87
CA ALA A 82 1.80 -4.92 13.01
C ALA A 82 2.23 -5.21 11.57
N ARG A 83 3.35 -5.94 11.40
CA ARG A 83 3.82 -6.38 10.09
C ARG A 83 2.82 -7.31 9.41
N ALA A 84 2.26 -8.26 10.14
CA ALA A 84 1.24 -9.16 9.60
C ALA A 84 -0.01 -8.40 9.13
N ALA A 85 -0.51 -7.45 9.91
CA ALA A 85 -1.65 -6.61 9.53
C ALA A 85 -1.37 -5.79 8.26
N MET A 86 -0.19 -5.19 8.14
CA MET A 86 0.22 -4.49 6.91
C MET A 86 0.32 -5.46 5.71
N GLN A 87 0.82 -6.69 5.91
CA GLN A 87 0.90 -7.69 4.85
C GLN A 87 -0.48 -8.04 4.30
N GLU A 88 -1.49 -8.21 5.15
CA GLU A 88 -2.86 -8.48 4.69
C GLU A 88 -3.44 -7.32 3.88
N VAL A 89 -3.18 -6.07 4.29
CA VAL A 89 -3.59 -4.89 3.51
C VAL A 89 -2.91 -4.90 2.13
N VAL A 90 -1.59 -5.09 2.08
CA VAL A 90 -0.85 -5.13 0.80
C VAL A 90 -1.38 -6.25 -0.09
N LYS A 91 -1.57 -7.45 0.45
CA LYS A 91 -2.11 -8.60 -0.28
C LYS A 91 -3.49 -8.29 -0.88
N ALA A 92 -4.41 -7.78 -0.07
CA ALA A 92 -5.76 -7.42 -0.53
C ALA A 92 -5.73 -6.34 -1.64
N ARG A 93 -4.80 -5.38 -1.56
CA ARG A 93 -4.61 -4.36 -2.62
C ARG A 93 -4.03 -4.99 -3.90
N MET A 94 -3.03 -5.85 -3.80
CA MET A 94 -2.43 -6.53 -4.96
C MET A 94 -3.46 -7.40 -5.70
N GLU A 95 -4.31 -8.10 -4.96
CA GLU A 95 -5.43 -8.89 -5.52
C GLU A 95 -6.47 -7.97 -6.18
N ALA A 96 -6.95 -6.95 -5.45
CA ALA A 96 -7.97 -6.03 -5.95
C ALA A 96 -7.51 -5.21 -7.18
N PHE A 97 -6.22 -4.89 -7.28
CA PHE A 97 -5.65 -4.12 -8.39
C PHE A 97 -5.24 -5.01 -9.58
N GLY A 98 -5.44 -6.34 -9.49
CA GLY A 98 -5.09 -7.27 -10.55
C GLY A 98 -3.59 -7.44 -10.77
N GLN A 99 -2.76 -7.22 -9.74
CA GLN A 99 -1.31 -7.41 -9.82
C GLN A 99 -0.89 -8.84 -9.43
N ALA A 100 -1.69 -9.52 -8.60
CA ALA A 100 -1.38 -10.86 -8.12
C ALA A 100 -1.19 -11.85 -9.28
N GLY A 101 -0.09 -12.61 -9.26
CA GLY A 101 0.24 -13.61 -10.29
C GLY A 101 1.16 -13.11 -11.42
N HIS A 102 1.22 -11.81 -11.68
CA HIS A 102 1.94 -11.25 -12.83
C HIS A 102 3.46 -11.05 -12.63
N ALA A 103 4.02 -11.53 -11.51
CA ALA A 103 5.42 -11.27 -11.15
C ALA A 103 6.45 -11.92 -12.10
N LYS A 104 6.03 -12.90 -12.90
CA LYS A 104 6.89 -13.66 -13.82
C LYS A 104 6.51 -13.48 -15.29
N ASP A 105 5.63 -12.54 -15.60
CA ASP A 105 5.12 -12.34 -16.97
C ASP A 105 6.12 -11.65 -17.89
N TYR A 106 7.24 -11.18 -17.34
CA TYR A 106 8.26 -10.44 -18.06
C TYR A 106 9.66 -10.70 -17.50
N ASP A 107 10.66 -10.60 -18.36
CA ASP A 107 12.06 -10.56 -17.95
C ASP A 107 12.43 -9.14 -17.49
N PRO A 108 13.02 -8.96 -16.28
CA PRO A 108 13.47 -7.66 -15.83
C PRO A 108 14.53 -7.07 -16.77
N ILE A 109 14.33 -5.82 -17.19
CA ILE A 109 15.31 -5.08 -17.99
C ILE A 109 16.26 -4.33 -17.04
N SER A 110 17.56 -4.43 -17.28
CA SER A 110 18.56 -3.71 -16.50
C SER A 110 18.49 -2.20 -16.73
N LEU A 111 18.99 -1.40 -15.78
CA LEU A 111 19.04 0.05 -15.95
C LEU A 111 19.89 0.49 -17.16
N PRO A 112 21.08 -0.10 -17.46
CA PRO A 112 21.83 0.20 -18.68
C PRO A 112 21.05 -0.09 -19.97
N ASP A 113 20.36 -1.23 -20.06
CA ASP A 113 19.60 -1.60 -21.25
C ASP A 113 18.40 -0.67 -21.46
N MET A 114 17.73 -0.27 -20.37
CA MET A 114 16.67 0.75 -20.43
C MET A 114 17.20 2.11 -20.91
N ALA A 115 18.41 2.52 -20.49
CA ALA A 115 19.02 3.77 -20.95
C ALA A 115 19.35 3.74 -22.45
N ALA A 116 19.85 2.60 -22.97
CA ALA A 116 20.07 2.40 -24.40
C ALA A 116 18.75 2.49 -25.19
N ARG A 117 17.69 1.83 -24.70
CA ARG A 117 16.35 1.90 -25.30
C ARG A 117 15.79 3.33 -25.37
N TYR A 118 15.95 4.13 -24.32
CA TYR A 118 15.53 5.54 -24.34
C TYR A 118 16.27 6.34 -25.41
N LYS A 119 17.59 6.14 -25.54
CA LYS A 119 18.41 6.80 -26.56
C LYS A 119 17.96 6.46 -27.97
N GLU A 120 17.68 5.19 -28.26
CA GLU A 120 17.15 4.74 -29.57
C GLU A 120 15.79 5.36 -29.89
N GLN A 121 14.93 5.52 -28.89
CA GLN A 121 13.62 6.15 -29.03
C GLN A 121 13.69 7.69 -29.12
N GLY A 122 14.89 8.26 -29.23
CA GLY A 122 15.08 9.71 -29.34
C GLY A 122 14.77 10.48 -28.06
N HIS A 123 14.65 9.80 -26.91
CA HIS A 123 14.52 10.51 -25.64
C HIS A 123 15.87 11.15 -25.30
N GLN A 124 15.89 12.47 -25.25
CA GLN A 124 17.05 13.20 -24.76
C GLN A 124 17.09 13.05 -23.25
N LEU A 125 18.12 12.39 -22.73
CA LEU A 125 18.46 12.50 -21.32
C LEU A 125 18.86 13.95 -21.09
N THR A 126 17.95 14.76 -20.56
CA THR A 126 18.26 16.12 -20.10
C THR A 126 18.98 16.01 -18.77
N THR A 127 20.20 15.49 -18.78
CA THR A 127 21.12 15.69 -17.67
C THR A 127 21.72 17.08 -17.85
N ALA A 128 21.22 18.02 -17.05
CA ALA A 128 21.98 19.20 -16.63
C ALA A 128 22.83 18.83 -15.42
#